data_AF-A0A0F8WBI4-F1
#
_entry.id   AF-A0A0F8WBI4-F1
#
_cell.length_a   1.000
_cell.length_b   1.000
_cell.length_c   1.000
_cell.angle_alpha   90.00
_cell.angle_beta   90.00
_cell.angle_gamma   90.00
#
_symmetry.space_group_name_H-M   'P 1'
#
loop_
_entity.id
_entity.type
_entity.pdbx_description
1 polymer ?
#
loop_
_entity_poly.entity_id
_entity_poly.type
_entity_poly.pdbx_seq_one_letter_code
_entity_poly.pdbx_strand_id
1 'polypeptide(L)'
;MICDVRKILHGAIWFFQVVRSPKSDQWHPHLHMVVDSGWFPRDLISDTWLAVTGNSKIVNIKVIRDEKKVAAYVARYCSRPCNLENLSDGDRIELVLAMHGRRLCGSFGTAKSLKLRQPDKPDIKKWQKIGNWSTVVNLKDMNKFAKMIWECWIEGDPIPPGIDLNAFDAFIDDPFRYDDCTWNLMIHPGET
;
A
#
# COMPACT_ATOMS: atom_id res chain seq x y z
N MET A 1 -13.50 -8.34 36.80
CA MET A 1 -14.47 -7.60 35.97
C MET A 1 -13.99 -7.70 34.53
N ILE A 2 -14.60 -8.57 33.72
CA ILE A 2 -14.23 -8.66 32.29
C ILE A 2 -14.82 -7.42 31.63
N CYS A 3 -13.95 -6.50 31.23
CA CYS A 3 -14.34 -5.37 30.39
C CYS A 3 -14.86 -5.94 29.07
N ASP A 4 -16.12 -5.68 28.77
CA ASP A 4 -16.68 -6.00 27.46
C ASP A 4 -16.08 -5.02 26.46
N VAL A 5 -14.95 -5.43 25.86
CA VAL A 5 -14.17 -4.66 24.88
C VAL A 5 -15.07 -4.08 23.78
N ARG A 6 -16.12 -4.80 23.38
CA ARG A 6 -17.05 -4.37 22.34
C ARG A 6 -17.87 -3.14 22.74
N LYS A 7 -18.09 -2.92 24.04
CA LYS A 7 -18.84 -1.75 24.53
C LYS A 7 -18.01 -0.48 24.54
N ILE A 8 -16.69 -0.61 24.70
CA ILE A 8 -15.78 0.54 24.79
C ILE A 8 -15.08 0.85 23.48
N LEU A 9 -15.03 -0.08 22.51
CA LEU A 9 -14.35 0.08 21.23
C LEU A 9 -15.35 0.51 20.15
N HIS A 10 -15.26 1.77 19.70
CA HIS A 10 -16.18 2.33 18.71
C HIS A 10 -15.61 2.30 17.30
N GLY A 11 -14.30 2.43 17.14
CA GLY A 11 -13.63 2.36 15.85
C GLY A 11 -12.13 2.56 15.95
N ALA A 12 -11.42 2.37 14.84
CA ALA A 12 -10.01 2.73 14.75
C ALA A 12 -9.55 2.87 13.30
N ILE A 13 -8.43 3.57 13.13
CA ILE A 13 -7.58 3.51 11.94
C ILE A 13 -6.30 2.78 12.36
N TRP A 14 -5.79 1.89 11.50
CA TRP A 14 -4.61 1.10 11.78
C TRP A 14 -3.64 1.04 10.59
N PHE A 15 -2.36 0.89 10.91
CA PHE A 15 -1.23 0.80 10.00
C PHE A 15 -0.30 -0.32 10.44
N PHE A 16 0.00 -1.23 9.52
CA PHE A 16 0.93 -2.31 9.70
C PHE A 16 2.28 -1.91 9.12
N GLN A 17 3.32 -2.02 9.94
CA GLN A 17 4.68 -1.71 9.56
C GLN A 17 5.56 -2.92 9.87
N VAL A 18 6.55 -3.17 9.02
CA VAL A 18 7.54 -4.23 9.25
C VAL A 18 8.93 -3.61 9.19
N VAL A 19 9.75 -3.91 10.19
CA VAL A 19 11.13 -3.40 10.30
C VAL A 19 12.07 -4.57 10.54
N ARG A 20 13.18 -4.64 9.82
CA ARG A 20 14.27 -5.58 10.13
C ARG A 20 15.08 -5.01 11.30
N SER A 21 15.17 -5.74 12.40
CA SER A 21 15.95 -5.35 13.57
C SER A 21 17.44 -5.56 13.30
N PRO A 22 18.28 -4.52 13.36
CA PRO A 22 19.73 -4.67 13.19
C PRO A 22 20.39 -5.49 14.31
N LYS A 23 19.73 -5.59 15.47
CA LYS A 23 20.29 -6.27 16.65
C LYS A 23 20.06 -7.77 16.65
N SER A 24 18.87 -8.19 16.21
CA SER A 24 18.44 -9.59 16.27
C SER A 24 18.41 -10.24 14.90
N ASP A 25 18.62 -9.47 13.83
CA ASP A 25 18.47 -9.87 12.43
C ASP A 25 17.14 -10.60 12.17
N GLN A 26 16.05 -10.01 12.67
CA GLN A 26 14.70 -10.56 12.56
C GLN A 26 13.70 -9.50 12.14
N TRP A 27 12.64 -9.92 11.47
CA TRP A 27 11.50 -9.08 11.13
C TRP A 27 10.64 -8.78 12.35
N HIS A 28 10.43 -7.50 12.64
CA HIS A 28 9.62 -7.01 13.74
C HIS A 28 8.35 -6.37 13.19
N PRO A 29 7.19 -7.05 13.26
CA PRO A 29 5.92 -6.49 12.87
C PRO A 29 5.41 -5.51 13.94
N HIS A 30 4.97 -4.34 13.50
CA HIS A 30 4.35 -3.31 14.33
C HIS A 30 2.94 -3.01 13.84
N LEU A 31 2.00 -2.91 14.77
CA LEU A 31 0.66 -2.44 14.51
C LEU A 31 0.45 -1.09 15.21
N HIS A 32 0.34 -0.03 14.43
CA HIS A 32 0.08 1.32 14.90
C HIS A 32 -1.41 1.63 14.73
N MET A 33 -2.06 2.12 15.78
CA MET A 33 -3.51 2.38 15.76
C MET A 33 -3.86 3.70 16.42
N VAL A 34 -4.83 4.40 15.84
CA VAL A 34 -5.60 5.46 16.50
C VAL A 34 -6.99 4.92 16.76
N VAL A 35 -7.33 4.78 18.03
CA VAL A 35 -8.52 4.07 18.47
C VAL A 35 -9.49 5.04 19.12
N ASP A 36 -10.74 5.00 18.66
CA ASP A 36 -11.87 5.65 19.29
C ASP A 36 -12.47 4.69 20.31
N SER A 37 -12.08 4.87 21.58
CA SER A 37 -12.51 4.01 22.66
C SER A 37 -12.42 4.66 24.04
N GLY A 38 -13.12 4.05 25.01
CA GLY A 38 -12.79 4.18 26.43
C GLY A 38 -11.39 3.63 26.76
N TRP A 39 -10.98 3.76 28.02
CA TRP A 39 -9.67 3.25 28.47
C TRP A 39 -9.60 1.73 28.39
N PHE A 40 -8.59 1.21 27.68
CA PHE A 40 -8.33 -0.21 27.58
C PHE A 40 -7.33 -0.68 28.65
N PRO A 41 -7.57 -1.83 29.30
CA PRO A 41 -6.56 -2.46 30.13
C PRO A 41 -5.35 -2.87 29.30
N ARG A 42 -4.18 -2.33 29.66
CA ARG A 42 -2.91 -2.62 28.98
C ARG A 42 -2.58 -4.10 28.96
N ASP A 43 -2.84 -4.79 30.07
CA ASP A 43 -2.53 -6.21 30.22
C ASP A 43 -3.33 -7.07 29.24
N LEU A 44 -4.61 -6.75 29.04
CA LEU A 44 -5.45 -7.43 28.06
C LEU A 44 -4.89 -7.29 26.63
N ILE A 45 -4.46 -6.08 26.24
CA ILE A 45 -3.87 -5.85 24.92
C ILE A 45 -2.51 -6.54 24.80
N SER A 46 -1.70 -6.49 25.86
CA SER A 46 -0.40 -7.17 25.94
C SER A 46 -0.54 -8.68 25.77
N ASP A 47 -1.50 -9.32 26.45
CA ASP A 47 -1.73 -10.75 26.35
C ASP A 47 -2.34 -11.14 25.00
N THR A 48 -3.23 -10.31 24.45
CA THR A 48 -3.75 -10.50 23.09
C THR A 48 -2.62 -10.40 22.06
N TRP A 49 -1.72 -9.43 22.22
CA TRP A 49 -0.56 -9.27 21.34
C TRP A 49 0.40 -10.45 21.43
N LEU A 50 0.61 -11.00 22.64
CA LEU A 50 1.40 -12.22 22.81
C LEU A 50 0.72 -13.41 22.14
N ALA A 51 -0.59 -13.56 22.26
CA ALA A 51 -1.32 -14.64 21.59
C ALA A 51 -1.20 -14.56 20.06
N VAL A 52 -1.15 -13.35 19.50
CA VAL A 52 -1.00 -13.13 18.04
C VAL A 52 0.45 -13.31 17.58
N THR A 53 1.42 -12.81 18.33
CA THR A 53 2.85 -12.81 17.93
C THR A 53 3.63 -14.03 18.39
N GLY A 54 3.14 -14.74 19.40
CA GLY A 54 3.77 -15.91 20.01
C GLY A 54 4.96 -15.59 20.92
N ASN A 55 5.55 -14.39 20.83
CA ASN A 55 6.79 -14.06 21.55
C ASN A 55 6.90 -12.61 22.06
N SER A 56 5.90 -11.75 21.85
CA SER A 56 5.98 -10.34 22.25
C SER A 56 4.81 -9.91 23.14
N LYS A 57 5.13 -9.27 24.26
CA LYS A 57 4.17 -8.55 25.14
C LYS A 57 4.27 -7.03 25.01
N ILE A 58 5.03 -6.54 24.02
CA ILE A 58 5.37 -5.12 23.94
C ILE A 58 4.19 -4.34 23.36
N VAL A 59 3.51 -3.59 24.23
CA VAL A 59 2.42 -2.69 23.86
C VAL A 59 2.62 -1.32 24.50
N ASN A 60 2.31 -0.27 23.74
CA ASN A 60 2.41 1.12 24.16
C ASN A 60 1.09 1.83 23.88
N ILE A 61 0.36 2.18 24.94
CA ILE A 61 -0.94 2.84 24.85
C ILE A 61 -0.81 4.20 25.50
N LYS A 62 -1.24 5.24 24.79
CA LYS A 62 -1.21 6.62 25.25
C LYS A 62 -2.52 7.30 24.92
N VAL A 63 -3.04 8.06 25.87
CA VAL A 63 -4.16 8.95 25.62
C VAL A 63 -3.74 10.06 24.66
N ILE A 64 -4.59 10.34 23.70
CA ILE A 64 -4.39 11.43 22.75
C ILE A 64 -4.85 12.73 23.41
N ARG A 65 -3.94 13.72 23.50
CA ARG A 65 -4.22 15.05 24.06
C ARG A 65 -4.06 16.18 23.05
N ASP A 66 -3.51 15.88 21.88
CA ASP A 66 -3.17 16.85 20.84
C ASP A 66 -3.43 16.21 19.48
N GLU A 67 -4.49 16.66 18.82
CA GLU A 67 -4.96 16.13 17.54
C GLU A 67 -3.95 16.36 16.42
N LYS A 68 -3.23 17.50 16.42
CA LYS A 68 -2.25 17.82 15.38
C LYS A 68 -1.06 16.87 15.45
N LYS A 69 -0.58 16.56 16.67
CA LYS A 69 0.49 15.56 16.86
C LYS A 69 0.07 14.17 16.40
N VAL A 70 -1.18 13.79 16.65
CA VAL A 70 -1.70 12.49 16.18
C VAL A 70 -1.87 12.46 14.67
N ALA A 71 -2.36 13.53 14.05
CA ALA A 71 -2.43 13.62 12.60
C ALA A 71 -1.03 13.45 11.96
N ALA A 72 -0.01 14.11 12.51
CA ALA A 72 1.38 13.94 12.07
C ALA A 72 1.90 12.51 12.30
N TYR A 73 1.56 11.91 13.44
CA TYR A 73 1.87 10.51 13.74
C TYR A 73 1.25 9.56 12.71
N VAL A 74 -0.05 9.68 12.46
CA VAL A 74 -0.79 8.91 11.45
C VAL A 74 -0.16 9.06 10.07
N ALA A 75 0.10 10.29 9.62
CA ALA A 75 0.70 10.59 8.32
C ALA A 75 2.07 9.90 8.12
N ARG A 76 2.88 9.81 9.18
CA ARG A 76 4.17 9.11 9.16
C ARG A 76 4.01 7.62 8.85
N TYR A 77 3.05 6.93 9.44
CA TYR A 77 2.86 5.49 9.22
C TYR A 77 2.07 5.19 7.94
N CYS A 78 1.17 6.10 7.53
CA CYS A 78 0.53 6.03 6.20
C CYS A 78 1.57 6.02 5.07
N SER A 79 2.60 6.85 5.19
CA SER A 79 3.56 7.10 4.12
C SER A 79 4.75 6.13 4.10
N ARG A 80 4.99 5.37 5.18
CA ARG A 80 6.20 4.55 5.33
C ARG A 80 5.91 3.20 6.02
N PRO A 81 5.20 2.27 5.35
CA PRO A 81 4.95 0.94 5.90
C PRO A 81 6.22 0.09 6.05
N CYS A 82 7.26 0.36 5.25
CA CYS A 82 8.62 -0.17 5.44
C CYS A 82 9.64 0.81 4.85
N ASN A 83 10.93 0.62 5.18
CA ASN A 83 12.02 1.35 4.54
C ASN A 83 12.89 0.37 3.74
N LEU A 84 12.68 0.30 2.42
CA LEU A 84 13.40 -0.60 1.52
C LEU A 84 14.86 -0.19 1.29
N GLU A 85 15.17 1.11 1.45
CA GLU A 85 16.50 1.66 1.16
C GLU A 85 17.58 0.99 2.00
N ASN A 86 17.28 0.73 3.27
CA ASN A 86 18.23 0.18 4.25
C ASN A 86 18.29 -1.35 4.27
N LEU A 87 17.56 -2.04 3.38
CA LEU A 87 17.49 -3.51 3.33
C LEU A 87 18.45 -4.06 2.27
N SER A 88 18.95 -5.27 2.51
CA SER A 88 19.67 -6.04 1.49
C SER A 88 18.72 -6.44 0.35
N ASP A 89 19.24 -6.79 -0.82
CA ASP A 89 18.40 -7.22 -1.95
C ASP A 89 17.59 -8.48 -1.62
N GLY A 90 18.16 -9.41 -0.84
CA GLY A 90 17.45 -10.58 -0.34
C GLY A 90 16.27 -10.22 0.56
N ASP A 91 16.50 -9.33 1.54
CA ASP A 91 15.45 -8.87 2.46
C ASP A 91 14.35 -8.09 1.72
N ARG A 92 14.70 -7.33 0.68
CA ARG A 92 13.72 -6.61 -0.17
C ARG A 92 12.80 -7.60 -0.88
N ILE A 93 13.36 -8.63 -1.50
CA ILE A 93 12.59 -9.65 -2.20
C ILE A 93 11.70 -10.42 -1.21
N GLU A 94 12.27 -10.85 -0.08
CA GLU A 94 11.52 -11.55 0.96
C GLU A 94 10.33 -10.71 1.44
N LEU A 95 10.57 -9.43 1.75
CA LEU A 95 9.53 -8.52 2.23
C LEU A 95 8.45 -8.28 1.18
N VAL A 96 8.83 -8.02 -0.07
CA VAL A 96 7.87 -7.81 -1.17
C VAL A 96 7.00 -9.05 -1.36
N LEU A 97 7.59 -10.24 -1.41
CA LEU A 97 6.85 -11.50 -1.54
C LEU A 97 5.95 -11.75 -0.33
N ALA A 98 6.46 -11.54 0.88
CA ALA A 98 5.70 -11.75 2.11
C ALA A 98 4.49 -10.80 2.21
N MET A 99 4.64 -9.56 1.73
CA MET A 99 3.63 -8.50 1.87
C MET A 99 2.74 -8.34 0.64
N HIS A 100 3.05 -9.00 -0.47
CA HIS A 100 2.26 -8.93 -1.69
C HIS A 100 0.79 -9.31 -1.44
N GLY A 101 -0.13 -8.50 -1.95
CA GLY A 101 -1.58 -8.68 -1.78
C GLY A 101 -2.11 -8.48 -0.35
N ARG A 102 -1.25 -8.14 0.62
CA ARG A 102 -1.69 -7.91 2.01
C ARG A 102 -2.10 -6.47 2.24
N ARG A 103 -3.16 -6.30 3.04
CA ARG A 103 -3.61 -4.97 3.47
C ARG A 103 -2.67 -4.42 4.53
N LEU A 104 -2.07 -3.27 4.26
CA LEU A 104 -1.12 -2.60 5.17
C LEU A 104 -1.80 -1.55 6.06
N CYS A 105 -2.98 -1.10 5.71
CA CYS A 105 -3.73 -0.13 6.51
C CYS A 105 -5.23 -0.33 6.34
N GLY A 106 -6.00 0.16 7.30
CA GLY A 106 -7.45 0.08 7.23
C GLY A 106 -8.13 0.88 8.33
N SER A 107 -9.46 0.91 8.24
CA SER A 107 -10.32 1.52 9.26
C SER A 107 -11.51 0.62 9.57
N PHE A 108 -12.06 0.75 10.77
CA PHE A 108 -13.29 0.09 11.19
C PHE A 108 -14.09 0.96 12.17
N GLY A 109 -15.35 0.57 12.39
CA GLY A 109 -16.25 1.28 13.31
C GLY A 109 -16.49 2.73 12.88
N THR A 110 -16.42 3.66 13.82
CA THR A 110 -16.60 5.11 13.60
C THR A 110 -15.64 5.69 12.54
N ALA A 111 -14.48 5.06 12.33
CA ALA A 111 -13.50 5.48 11.33
C ALA A 111 -13.79 4.97 9.90
N LYS A 112 -14.84 4.16 9.66
CA LYS A 112 -15.20 3.69 8.30
C LYS A 112 -15.62 4.82 7.34
N SER A 113 -16.07 5.95 7.89
CA SER A 113 -16.40 7.16 7.12
C SER A 113 -15.17 7.79 6.46
N LEU A 114 -13.96 7.48 6.95
CA LEU A 114 -12.70 7.95 6.40
C LEU A 114 -12.31 7.12 5.18
N LYS A 115 -12.27 7.77 4.01
CA LYS A 115 -11.71 7.18 2.80
C LYS A 115 -10.18 7.28 2.87
N LEU A 116 -9.51 6.15 3.07
CA LEU A 116 -8.05 6.04 3.03
C LEU A 116 -7.49 5.91 1.60
N ARG A 117 -8.36 5.91 0.59
CA ARG A 117 -7.97 5.90 -0.82
C ARG A 117 -7.67 7.33 -1.25
N GLN A 118 -6.73 7.47 -2.18
CA GLN A 118 -6.58 8.74 -2.90
C GLN A 118 -7.93 9.11 -3.54
N PRO A 119 -8.32 10.40 -3.53
CA PRO A 119 -9.47 10.83 -4.30
C PRO A 119 -9.24 10.46 -5.76
N ASP A 120 -10.30 10.06 -6.45
CA ASP A 120 -10.23 9.89 -7.91
C ASP A 120 -9.73 11.20 -8.51
N LYS A 121 -8.64 11.15 -9.29
CA LYS A 121 -8.23 12.33 -10.05
C LYS A 121 -9.39 12.70 -10.97
N PRO A 122 -9.79 13.98 -11.06
CA PRO A 122 -11.00 14.40 -11.79
C PRO A 122 -10.99 13.94 -13.25
N ASP A 123 -9.80 13.76 -13.82
CA ASP A 123 -9.64 13.39 -15.22
C ASP A 123 -9.60 11.89 -15.48
N ILE A 124 -9.59 10.96 -14.50
CA ILE A 124 -9.45 9.50 -14.75
C ILE A 124 -10.42 8.99 -15.84
N LYS A 125 -11.65 9.53 -15.89
CA LYS A 125 -12.65 9.16 -16.91
C LYS A 125 -12.28 9.56 -18.34
N LYS A 126 -11.39 10.54 -18.49
CA LYS A 126 -10.84 10.96 -19.78
C LYS A 126 -9.71 10.05 -20.20
N TRP A 127 -9.04 9.36 -19.29
CA TRP A 127 -7.87 8.56 -19.64
C TRP A 127 -8.29 7.27 -20.36
N GLN A 128 -7.66 7.02 -21.51
CA GLN A 128 -7.85 5.80 -22.28
C GLN A 128 -6.73 4.82 -21.97
N LYS A 129 -7.09 3.57 -21.64
CA LYS A 129 -6.11 2.48 -21.57
C LYS A 129 -5.58 2.19 -22.97
N ILE A 130 -4.26 2.18 -23.12
CA ILE A 130 -3.59 1.86 -24.39
C ILE A 130 -2.72 0.62 -24.31
N GLY A 131 -2.57 -0.02 -23.16
CA GLY A 131 -1.89 -1.31 -23.02
C GLY A 131 -1.36 -1.55 -21.61
N ASN A 132 -0.58 -2.62 -21.42
CA ASN A 132 0.14 -2.90 -20.18
C ASN A 132 1.61 -2.47 -20.30
N TRP A 133 2.18 -1.97 -19.20
CA TRP A 133 3.61 -1.60 -19.19
C TRP A 133 4.55 -2.77 -19.49
N SER A 134 4.19 -3.99 -19.05
CA SER A 134 4.95 -5.21 -19.37
C SER A 134 5.07 -5.44 -20.87
N THR A 135 3.98 -5.23 -21.62
CA THR A 135 3.95 -5.32 -23.08
C THR A 135 4.88 -4.30 -23.73
N VAL A 136 4.91 -3.07 -23.20
CA VAL A 136 5.85 -2.03 -23.65
C VAL A 136 7.29 -2.49 -23.44
N VAL A 137 7.63 -2.90 -22.22
CA VAL A 137 9.00 -3.31 -21.85
C VAL A 137 9.46 -4.51 -22.68
N ASN A 138 8.60 -5.50 -22.88
CA ASN A 138 8.92 -6.75 -23.56
C ASN A 138 8.98 -6.59 -25.09
N LEU A 139 8.23 -5.64 -25.66
CA LEU A 139 8.14 -5.47 -27.12
C LEU A 139 8.86 -4.22 -27.64
N LYS A 140 9.48 -3.40 -26.79
CA LYS A 140 10.14 -2.14 -27.22
C LYS A 140 11.16 -2.32 -28.34
N ASP A 141 11.81 -3.47 -28.43
CA ASP A 141 12.82 -3.74 -29.47
C ASP A 141 12.20 -4.32 -30.76
N MET A 142 10.94 -4.76 -30.72
CA MET A 142 10.27 -5.47 -31.82
C MET A 142 9.02 -4.78 -32.36
N ASN A 143 8.39 -3.90 -31.57
CA ASN A 143 7.14 -3.24 -31.89
C ASN A 143 7.34 -1.72 -31.87
N LYS A 144 7.03 -1.07 -32.99
CA LYS A 144 7.19 0.39 -33.17
C LYS A 144 6.41 1.22 -32.13
N PHE A 145 5.22 0.76 -31.71
CA PHE A 145 4.40 1.46 -30.74
C PHE A 145 4.94 1.29 -29.32
N ALA A 146 5.39 0.09 -28.97
CA ALA A 146 6.08 -0.15 -27.69
C ALA A 146 7.38 0.66 -27.59
N LYS A 147 8.15 0.73 -28.68
CA LYS A 147 9.36 1.55 -28.76
C LYS A 147 9.06 3.03 -28.53
N MET A 148 8.06 3.56 -29.23
CA MET A 148 7.66 4.96 -29.13
C MET A 148 7.17 5.33 -27.74
N ILE A 149 6.37 4.47 -27.09
CA ILE A 149 5.96 4.68 -25.69
C ILE A 149 7.18 4.70 -24.76
N TRP A 150 8.14 3.79 -24.96
CA TRP A 150 9.36 3.73 -24.15
C TRP A 150 10.21 4.99 -24.31
N GLU A 151 10.38 5.48 -25.54
CA GLU A 151 11.12 6.72 -25.83
C GLU A 151 10.43 7.95 -25.22
N CYS A 152 9.11 8.12 -25.42
CA CYS A 152 8.35 9.19 -24.77
C CYS A 152 8.47 9.15 -23.24
N TRP A 153 8.48 7.96 -22.63
CA TRP A 153 8.66 7.82 -21.19
C TRP A 153 10.07 8.24 -20.71
N ILE A 154 11.11 7.92 -21.47
CA ILE A 154 12.49 8.33 -21.16
C ILE A 154 12.68 9.83 -21.34
N GLU A 155 12.11 10.41 -22.40
CA GLU A 155 12.26 11.82 -22.76
C GLU A 155 11.32 12.73 -21.97
N GLY A 156 10.25 12.18 -21.40
CA GLY A 156 9.22 12.93 -20.68
C GLY A 156 8.20 13.59 -21.61
N ASP A 157 8.15 13.17 -22.87
CA ASP A 157 7.28 13.72 -23.90
C ASP A 157 5.88 13.08 -23.90
N PRO A 158 4.84 13.82 -24.33
CA PRO A 158 3.50 13.27 -24.46
C PRO A 158 3.44 12.16 -25.52
N ILE A 159 2.67 11.13 -25.22
CA ILE A 159 2.46 10.00 -26.12
C ILE A 159 1.61 10.45 -27.32
N PRO A 160 2.07 10.26 -28.57
CA PRO A 160 1.30 10.63 -29.76
C PRO A 160 -0.08 9.95 -29.84
N PRO A 161 -1.10 10.61 -30.40
CA PRO A 161 -2.43 10.01 -30.57
C PRO A 161 -2.39 8.82 -31.54
N GLY A 162 -3.30 7.86 -31.33
CA GLY A 162 -3.46 6.69 -32.20
C GLY A 162 -2.57 5.49 -31.85
N ILE A 163 -1.89 5.52 -30.71
CA ILE A 163 -1.14 4.39 -30.18
C ILE A 163 -2.07 3.48 -29.36
N ASP A 164 -2.11 2.20 -29.73
CA ASP A 164 -2.86 1.17 -29.02
C ASP A 164 -2.09 -0.16 -29.04
N LEU A 165 -1.79 -0.67 -27.84
CA LEU A 165 -1.17 -1.96 -27.55
C LEU A 165 -2.14 -2.94 -26.88
N ASN A 166 -3.40 -2.57 -26.61
CA ASN A 166 -4.37 -3.45 -25.95
C ASN A 166 -4.57 -4.78 -26.70
N ALA A 167 -4.43 -4.76 -28.03
CA ALA A 167 -4.51 -5.97 -28.87
C ALA A 167 -3.41 -7.00 -28.52
N PHE A 168 -2.23 -6.55 -28.08
CA PHE A 168 -1.12 -7.44 -27.70
C PHE A 168 -1.28 -7.98 -26.28
N ASP A 169 -1.97 -7.24 -25.40
CA ASP A 169 -2.26 -7.66 -24.02
C ASP A 169 -3.25 -8.84 -23.94
N ALA A 170 -3.99 -9.10 -25.02
CA ALA A 170 -4.91 -10.23 -25.12
C ALA A 170 -4.20 -11.58 -25.30
N PHE A 171 -2.93 -11.59 -25.73
CA PHE A 171 -2.18 -12.80 -26.08
C PHE A 171 -1.05 -13.14 -25.11
N ILE A 172 -0.74 -12.26 -24.16
CA ILE A 172 0.23 -12.55 -23.10
C ILE A 172 -0.53 -13.18 -21.92
N ASP A 173 -0.53 -14.51 -21.87
CA ASP A 173 -0.85 -15.28 -20.68
C ASP A 173 0.29 -15.08 -19.68
N ASP A 174 0.19 -14.03 -18.86
CA ASP A 174 1.04 -13.89 -17.69
C ASP A 174 0.40 -14.71 -16.54
N PRO A 175 1.03 -15.80 -16.08
CA PRO A 175 0.54 -16.54 -14.91
C PRO A 175 0.56 -15.72 -13.61
N PHE A 176 1.15 -14.51 -13.63
CA PHE A 176 1.09 -13.51 -12.56
C PHE A 176 0.06 -12.40 -12.81
N ARG A 177 -0.81 -12.53 -13.82
CA ARG A 177 -1.93 -11.64 -14.12
C ARG A 177 -2.99 -11.74 -13.02
N TYR A 178 -2.73 -11.10 -11.89
CA TYR A 178 -3.76 -10.74 -10.92
C TYR A 178 -4.42 -9.44 -11.42
N ASP A 179 -5.72 -9.51 -11.67
CA ASP A 179 -6.53 -8.46 -12.32
C ASP A 179 -6.44 -7.06 -11.67
N ASP A 180 -5.89 -6.95 -10.47
CA ASP A 180 -5.77 -5.70 -9.70
C ASP A 180 -4.34 -5.07 -9.70
N CYS A 181 -3.33 -5.73 -10.28
CA CYS A 181 -1.92 -5.29 -10.21
C CYS A 181 -1.26 -5.12 -11.60
N THR A 182 -2.04 -5.00 -12.67
CA THR A 182 -1.49 -4.60 -13.97
C THR A 182 -1.26 -3.09 -13.98
N TRP A 183 -0.02 -2.66 -14.21
CA TRP A 183 0.29 -1.25 -14.47
C TRP A 183 -0.26 -0.89 -15.85
N ASN A 184 -1.55 -0.53 -15.86
CA ASN A 184 -2.25 -0.06 -17.04
C ASN A 184 -1.58 1.21 -17.52
N LEU A 185 -1.12 1.21 -18.78
CA LEU A 185 -0.69 2.40 -19.47
C LEU A 185 -1.94 3.15 -19.93
N MET A 186 -2.07 4.37 -19.46
CA MET A 186 -3.23 5.22 -19.68
C MET A 186 -2.76 6.52 -20.35
N ILE A 187 -3.52 7.07 -21.31
CA ILE A 187 -3.25 8.37 -21.94
C ILE A 187 -4.44 9.32 -21.78
N HIS A 188 -4.17 10.61 -21.61
CA HIS A 188 -5.21 11.64 -21.61
C HIS A 188 -5.41 12.19 -23.04
N PRO A 189 -6.63 12.17 -23.61
CA PRO A 189 -6.91 12.50 -25.01
C PRO A 189 -6.89 14.02 -25.31
N GLY A 190 -5.96 14.78 -24.72
CA GLY A 190 -5.91 16.23 -24.91
C GLY A 190 -4.67 16.95 -24.39
N GLU A 191 -3.62 16.23 -24.02
CA GLU A 191 -2.30 16.85 -23.78
C GLU A 191 -1.39 16.47 -24.96
N THR A 192 -1.50 17.25 -26.04
CA THR A 192 -0.53 17.33 -27.13
C THR A 192 0.29 18.59 -26.97
#